data_AF-W1XRZ1-F1
#
_entry.id   AF-W1XRZ1-F1
#
_cell.length_a   1.000
_cell.length_b   1.000
_cell.length_c   1.000
_cell.angle_alpha   90.00
_cell.angle_beta   90.00
_cell.angle_gamma   90.00
#
_symmetry.space_group_name_H-M   'P 1'
#
loop_
_entity.id
_entity.type
_entity.pdbx_description
1 polymer ?
#
loop_
_entity_poly.entity_id
_entity_poly.type
_entity_poly.pdbx_seq_one_letter_code
_entity_poly.pdbx_strand_id
1 'polypeptide(L)'
;QLQHAGRKRKAEHLAGRIAAIYALREYGYKCVPAIGELRQPVWPAEVYGSISHCGATALAVVSRQPIGIDIEEIFSVQTARELTNNIITPAEHERLAECGLTFSLALTLAFSAKESAFKASK
;
A
#
# COMPACT_ATOMS: atom_id res chain seq x y z
N GLN A 1 17.17 -2.83 14.15
CA GLN A 1 16.27 -3.94 13.75
C GLN A 1 15.89 -4.00 12.27
N LEU A 2 16.13 -2.97 11.46
CA LEU A 2 16.31 -3.15 10.00
C LEU A 2 17.64 -3.83 9.64
N GLN A 3 18.41 -4.35 10.61
CA GLN A 3 19.82 -4.71 10.41
C GLN A 3 20.01 -5.75 9.29
N HIS A 4 19.07 -6.66 9.13
CA HIS A 4 19.12 -7.78 8.18
C HIS A 4 18.29 -7.56 6.90
N ALA A 5 17.56 -6.44 6.78
CA ALA A 5 16.81 -6.11 5.58
C ALA A 5 17.75 -5.57 4.48
N GLY A 6 17.47 -5.86 3.22
CA GLY A 6 18.20 -5.24 2.10
C GLY A 6 18.08 -3.71 2.12
N ARG A 7 19.09 -2.99 1.60
CA ARG A 7 19.14 -1.51 1.63
C ARG A 7 17.86 -0.87 1.10
N LYS A 8 17.29 -1.40 0.02
CA LYS A 8 16.01 -0.95 -0.58
C LYS A 8 14.87 -0.97 0.44
N ARG A 9 14.68 -2.09 1.15
CA ARG A 9 13.63 -2.23 2.16
C ARG A 9 13.81 -1.30 3.36
N LYS A 10 15.07 -1.01 3.75
CA LYS A 10 15.36 -0.03 4.81
C LYS A 10 14.95 1.38 4.38
N ALA A 11 15.27 1.74 3.13
CA ALA A 11 14.95 3.05 2.57
C ALA A 11 13.43 3.24 2.42
N GLU A 12 12.72 2.25 1.88
CA GLU A 12 11.25 2.26 1.75
C GLU A 12 10.55 2.45 3.11
N HIS A 13 10.96 1.66 4.11
CA HIS A 13 10.39 1.73 5.45
C HIS A 13 10.65 3.09 6.12
N LEU A 14 11.84 3.66 5.91
CA LEU A 14 12.17 5.00 6.41
C LEU A 14 11.34 6.08 5.71
N ALA A 15 11.27 6.04 4.37
CA ALA A 15 10.55 7.01 3.56
C ALA A 15 9.05 7.04 3.92
N GLY A 16 8.41 5.87 4.05
CA GLY A 16 7.01 5.78 4.45
C GLY A 16 6.74 6.37 5.84
N ARG A 17 7.67 6.18 6.79
CA ARG A 17 7.54 6.77 8.14
C ARG A 17 7.76 8.27 8.15
N ILE A 18 8.67 8.78 7.33
CA ILE A 18 8.83 10.23 7.14
C ILE A 18 7.53 10.81 6.60
N ALA A 19 6.94 10.21 5.56
CA ALA A 19 5.65 10.64 5.02
C ALA A 19 4.55 10.61 6.09
N ALA A 20 4.49 9.56 6.91
CA ALA A 20 3.51 9.45 7.98
C ALA A 20 3.66 10.53 9.07
N ILE A 21 4.89 10.91 9.42
CA ILE A 21 5.15 12.01 10.35
C ILE A 21 4.61 13.33 9.77
N TYR A 22 4.82 13.59 8.48
CA TYR A 22 4.29 14.79 7.86
C TYR A 22 2.76 14.81 7.85
N ALA A 23 2.11 13.71 7.46
CA ALA A 23 0.66 13.61 7.49
C ALA A 23 0.08 13.78 8.92
N LEU A 24 0.73 13.20 9.93
CA LEU A 24 0.31 13.33 11.33
C LEU A 24 0.42 14.76 11.88
N ARG A 25 1.37 15.56 11.38
CA ARG A 25 1.54 16.96 11.80
C ARG A 25 0.35 17.83 11.42
N GLU A 26 -0.30 17.53 10.30
CA GLU A 26 -1.53 18.23 9.88
C GLU A 26 -2.69 18.00 10.84
N TYR A 27 -2.64 16.89 11.59
CA TYR A 27 -3.58 16.55 12.66
C TYR A 27 -3.08 16.96 14.05
N GLY A 28 -1.97 17.68 14.16
CA GLY A 28 -1.42 18.19 15.43
C GLY A 28 -0.51 17.22 16.18
N TYR A 29 -0.25 16.02 15.64
CA TYR A 29 0.64 15.05 16.28
C TYR A 29 2.10 15.26 15.85
N LYS A 30 3.03 15.17 16.81
CA LYS A 30 4.48 15.30 16.58
C LYS A 30 5.25 14.00 16.74
N CYS A 31 4.55 12.86 16.78
CA CYS A 31 5.14 11.55 17.03
C CYS A 31 5.46 10.79 15.73
N VAL A 32 6.36 9.82 15.86
CA VAL A 32 6.54 8.77 14.85
C VAL A 32 5.57 7.64 15.21
N PRO A 33 4.76 7.11 14.27
CA PRO A 33 3.92 5.95 14.54
C PRO A 33 4.73 4.82 15.15
N ALA A 34 4.25 4.13 16.19
CA ALA A 34 4.97 2.97 16.72
C ALA A 34 4.91 1.79 15.72
N ILE A 35 5.64 0.71 16.00
CA ILE A 35 5.61 -0.51 15.18
C ILE A 35 4.78 -1.55 15.93
N GLY A 36 3.68 -2.00 15.33
CA GLY A 36 2.83 -3.06 15.87
C GLY A 36 3.43 -4.44 15.66
N GLU A 37 2.78 -5.45 16.25
CA GLU A 37 3.25 -6.85 16.26
C GLU A 37 3.37 -7.45 14.85
N LEU A 38 2.45 -7.07 13.95
CA LEU A 38 2.45 -7.47 12.54
C LEU A 38 3.22 -6.48 11.65
N ARG A 39 4.10 -5.67 12.25
CA ARG A 39 4.91 -4.62 11.59
C ARG A 39 4.10 -3.47 10.98
N GLN A 40 2.81 -3.36 11.31
CA GLN A 40 1.97 -2.25 10.90
C GLN A 40 2.33 -0.97 11.67
N PRO A 41 2.15 0.23 11.08
CA PRO A 41 2.20 1.47 11.84
C PRO A 41 1.09 1.46 12.90
N VAL A 42 1.42 1.81 14.13
CA VAL A 42 0.45 2.06 15.20
C VAL A 42 0.17 3.55 15.22
N TRP A 43 -1.04 3.91 14.83
CA TRP A 43 -1.50 5.29 14.78
C TRP A 43 -1.90 5.79 16.16
N PRO A 44 -1.78 7.10 16.43
CA PRO A 44 -2.32 7.71 17.65
C PRO A 44 -3.81 7.42 17.82
N ALA A 45 -4.29 7.51 19.05
CA ALA A 45 -5.72 7.45 19.32
C ALA A 45 -6.46 8.50 18.47
N GLU A 46 -7.67 8.15 18.01
CA GLU A 46 -8.60 9.00 17.23
C GLU A 46 -8.28 9.18 15.73
N VAL A 47 -7.16 8.64 15.25
CA VAL A 47 -6.83 8.67 13.82
C VAL A 47 -6.50 7.29 13.26
N TYR A 48 -6.83 7.12 11.99
CA TYR A 48 -6.41 6.01 11.17
C TYR A 48 -5.37 6.51 10.19
N GLY A 49 -4.60 5.58 9.63
CA GLY A 49 -3.74 5.92 8.53
C GLY A 49 -3.29 4.71 7.75
N SER A 50 -2.72 5.00 6.59
CA SER A 50 -2.19 3.99 5.70
C SER A 50 -0.90 4.48 5.07
N ILE A 51 0.05 3.55 4.90
CA ILE A 51 1.34 3.81 4.27
C ILE A 51 1.46 2.83 3.11
N SER A 52 1.85 3.33 1.94
CA SER A 52 2.28 2.48 0.84
C SER A 52 3.54 3.05 0.17
N HIS A 53 4.29 2.19 -0.50
CA HIS A 53 5.52 2.57 -1.18
C HIS A 53 5.68 1.75 -2.46
N CYS A 54 6.22 2.39 -3.49
CA CYS A 54 6.56 1.73 -4.73
C CYS A 54 7.79 2.38 -5.35
N GLY A 55 8.80 1.58 -5.69
CA GLY A 55 10.06 2.07 -6.24
C GLY A 55 10.74 3.09 -5.32
N ALA A 56 10.85 4.33 -5.79
CA ALA A 56 11.44 5.46 -5.06
C ALA A 56 10.41 6.33 -4.32
N THR A 57 9.12 5.98 -4.40
CA THR A 57 8.01 6.77 -3.88
C THR A 57 7.44 6.12 -2.62
N ALA A 58 7.17 6.93 -1.61
CA ALA A 58 6.42 6.51 -0.43
C ALA A 58 5.33 7.54 -0.12
N LEU A 59 4.16 7.06 0.27
CA LEU A 59 2.98 7.85 0.56
C LEU A 59 2.42 7.44 1.92
N ALA A 60 1.88 8.41 2.63
CA ALA A 60 1.12 8.18 3.84
C ALA A 60 -0.10 9.09 3.87
N VAL A 61 -1.23 8.54 4.29
CA VAL A 61 -2.49 9.28 4.50
C VAL A 61 -2.94 9.04 5.92
N VAL A 62 -3.41 10.10 6.57
CA VAL A 62 -4.05 10.07 7.89
C VAL A 62 -5.49 10.54 7.73
N SER A 63 -6.42 9.91 8.44
CA SER A 63 -7.85 10.19 8.36
C SER A 63 -8.54 9.98 9.71
N ARG A 64 -9.73 10.56 9.89
CA ARG A 64 -10.62 10.26 11.04
C ARG A 64 -11.49 9.03 10.83
N GLN A 65 -11.45 8.44 9.64
CA GLN A 65 -12.15 7.20 9.29
C GLN A 65 -11.14 6.15 8.82
N PRO A 66 -11.46 4.85 8.91
CA PRO A 66 -10.60 3.79 8.38
C PRO A 66 -10.22 4.07 6.93
N ILE A 67 -8.92 3.98 6.64
CA ILE A 67 -8.36 4.34 5.34
C ILE A 67 -7.28 3.35 4.96
N GLY A 68 -7.26 2.99 3.68
CA GLY A 68 -6.24 2.15 3.08
C GLY A 68 -5.81 2.75 1.76
N ILE A 69 -4.50 2.89 1.56
CA ILE A 69 -3.94 3.37 0.31
C ILE A 69 -2.94 2.36 -0.21
N ASP A 70 -2.80 2.36 -1.52
CA ASP A 70 -1.80 1.57 -2.18
C ASP A 70 -1.27 2.26 -3.44
N ILE A 71 -0.01 1.98 -3.77
CA ILE A 71 0.66 2.48 -4.96
C ILE A 71 1.51 1.35 -5.52
N GLU A 72 1.39 1.11 -6.82
CA GLU A 72 2.05 0.00 -7.49
C GLU A 72 2.69 0.46 -8.80
N GLU A 73 3.76 -0.25 -9.18
CA GLU A 73 4.32 -0.14 -10.51
C GLU A 73 3.46 -0.99 -11.44
N ILE A 74 3.16 -0.46 -12.63
CA ILE A 74 2.38 -1.21 -13.61
C ILE A 74 3.11 -2.52 -13.91
N PHE A 75 2.39 -3.64 -13.75
CA PHE A 75 2.98 -4.95 -13.96
C PHE A 75 3.44 -5.10 -15.41
N SER A 76 4.58 -5.75 -15.60
CA SER A 76 4.94 -6.24 -16.93
C SER A 76 3.91 -7.27 -17.41
N VAL A 77 3.85 -7.52 -18.72
CA VAL A 77 2.99 -8.58 -19.28
C VAL A 77 3.33 -9.94 -18.68
N GLN A 78 4.61 -10.21 -18.45
CA GLN A 78 5.06 -11.46 -17.85
C GLN A 78 4.59 -11.59 -16.40
N THR A 79 4.88 -10.57 -15.58
CA THR A 79 4.45 -10.52 -14.17
C THR A 79 2.94 -10.65 -14.04
N ALA A 80 2.19 -9.97 -14.91
CA ALA A 80 0.73 -10.05 -14.90
C ALA A 80 0.26 -11.49 -15.11
N ARG A 81 0.79 -12.20 -16.11
CA ARG A 81 0.45 -13.61 -16.38
C ARG A 81 0.79 -14.54 -15.21
N GLU A 82 1.94 -14.35 -14.58
CA GLU A 82 2.40 -15.16 -13.45
C GLU A 82 1.51 -14.95 -12.21
N LEU A 83 1.01 -13.73 -12.00
CA LEU A 83 0.25 -13.37 -10.80
C LEU A 83 -1.28 -13.44 -10.96
N THR A 84 -1.80 -13.56 -12.19
CA THR A 84 -3.24 -13.56 -12.47
C THR A 84 -4.05 -14.39 -11.47
N ASN A 85 -3.72 -15.68 -11.35
CA ASN A 85 -4.51 -16.62 -10.54
C ASN A 85 -4.35 -16.42 -9.02
N ASN A 86 -3.35 -15.65 -8.59
CA ASN A 86 -3.14 -15.33 -7.17
C ASN A 86 -3.88 -14.05 -6.76
N ILE A 87 -4.13 -13.15 -7.71
CA ILE A 87 -4.69 -11.82 -7.43
C ILE A 87 -6.18 -11.81 -7.70
N ILE A 88 -6.65 -12.46 -8.77
CA ILE A 88 -8.04 -12.40 -9.21
C ILE A 88 -8.67 -13.78 -9.38
N THR A 89 -9.98 -13.82 -9.15
CA THR A 89 -10.85 -14.96 -9.45
C THR A 89 -11.18 -15.02 -10.94
N PRO A 90 -11.67 -16.16 -11.46
CA PRO A 90 -12.12 -16.25 -12.86
C PRO A 90 -13.19 -15.22 -13.24
N ALA A 91 -14.14 -14.93 -12.34
CA ALA A 91 -15.18 -13.93 -12.58
C ALA A 91 -14.62 -12.49 -12.64
N GLU A 92 -13.61 -12.19 -11.82
CA GLU A 92 -12.90 -10.90 -11.91
C GLU A 92 -12.07 -10.81 -13.18
N HIS A 93 -11.48 -11.93 -13.65
CA HIS A 93 -10.74 -11.96 -14.91
C HIS A 93 -11.61 -11.57 -16.10
N GLU A 94 -12.82 -12.12 -16.21
CA GLU A 94 -13.78 -11.75 -17.26
C GLU A 94 -14.09 -10.24 -17.22
N ARG A 95 -14.37 -9.69 -16.03
CA ARG A 95 -14.63 -8.26 -15.85
C ARG A 95 -13.45 -7.38 -16.24
N LEU A 96 -12.22 -7.78 -15.88
CA LEU A 96 -11.02 -7.03 -16.23
C LEU A 96 -10.73 -7.13 -17.74
N ALA A 97 -11.08 -8.22 -18.40
CA ALA A 97 -10.96 -8.34 -19.86
C ALA A 97 -11.89 -7.37 -20.60
N GLU A 98 -13.04 -7.02 -20.00
CA GLU A 98 -14.05 -6.12 -20.60
C GLU A 98 -13.86 -4.65 -20.22
N CYS A 99 -12.94 -4.31 -19.31
CA CYS A 99 -12.81 -2.94 -18.78
C CYS A 99 -12.15 -1.92 -19.72
N GLY A 100 -11.67 -2.35 -20.89
CA GLY A 100 -11.05 -1.47 -21.91
C GLY A 100 -9.61 -1.04 -21.62
N LEU A 101 -9.01 -1.51 -20.52
CA LEU A 101 -7.60 -1.30 -20.21
C LEU A 101 -6.73 -2.47 -20.70
N THR A 102 -5.41 -2.25 -20.78
CA THR A 102 -4.50 -3.38 -20.97
C THR A 102 -4.59 -4.31 -19.76
N PHE A 103 -4.54 -5.62 -19.99
CA PHE A 103 -4.69 -6.60 -18.92
C PHE A 103 -3.69 -6.38 -17.77
N SER A 104 -2.44 -6.03 -18.08
CA SER A 104 -1.42 -5.70 -17.09
C SER A 104 -1.85 -4.54 -16.19
N LEU A 105 -2.34 -3.43 -16.77
CA LEU A 105 -2.81 -2.28 -15.99
C LEU A 105 -4.05 -2.63 -15.18
N ALA A 106 -5.01 -3.33 -15.79
CA ALA A 106 -6.24 -3.76 -15.13
C ALA A 106 -5.94 -4.64 -13.91
N LEU A 107 -5.01 -5.59 -14.05
CA LEU A 107 -4.58 -6.46 -12.96
C LEU A 107 -3.83 -5.70 -11.86
N THR A 108 -2.93 -4.78 -12.22
CA THR A 108 -2.25 -3.92 -11.23
C THR A 108 -3.26 -3.09 -10.42
N LEU A 109 -4.26 -2.51 -11.08
CA LEU A 109 -5.31 -1.75 -10.39
C LEU A 109 -6.15 -2.65 -9.48
N ALA A 110 -6.52 -3.85 -9.93
CA ALA A 110 -7.24 -4.81 -9.10
C ALA A 110 -6.44 -5.23 -7.86
N PHE A 111 -5.14 -5.50 -8.03
CA PHE A 111 -4.23 -5.80 -6.91
C PHE A 111 -4.18 -4.63 -5.92
N SER A 112 -3.91 -3.42 -6.42
CA SER A 112 -3.76 -2.23 -5.60
C SER A 112 -5.06 -1.87 -4.86
N ALA A 113 -6.22 -2.07 -5.49
CA ALA A 113 -7.52 -1.91 -4.87
C ALA A 113 -7.74 -2.91 -3.72
N LYS A 114 -7.37 -4.20 -3.91
CA LYS A 114 -7.48 -5.23 -2.88
C LYS A 114 -6.55 -4.96 -1.69
N GLU A 115 -5.31 -4.57 -1.94
CA GLU A 115 -4.36 -4.17 -0.90
C GLU A 115 -4.85 -2.94 -0.12
N SER A 116 -5.40 -1.95 -0.82
CA SER A 116 -6.02 -0.78 -0.19
C SER A 116 -7.18 -1.19 0.72
N ALA A 117 -8.09 -2.04 0.24
CA ALA A 117 -9.21 -2.53 1.04
C ALA A 117 -8.74 -3.29 2.29
N PHE A 118 -7.74 -4.16 2.16
CA PHE A 118 -7.14 -4.90 3.28
C PHE A 118 -6.49 -3.97 4.32
N LYS A 119 -5.84 -2.89 3.88
CA LYS A 119 -5.26 -1.89 4.78
C LYS A 119 -6.33 -1.05 5.49
N ALA A 120 -7.46 -0.79 4.84
CA ALA A 120 -8.58 -0.04 5.43
C ALA A 120 -9.37 -0.86 6.45
N SER A 121 -9.37 -2.19 6.34
CA SER A 121 -10.09 -3.08 7.26
C SER A 121 -9.32 -3.41 8.56
N LYS A 122 -8.14 -2.81 8.77
CA LYS A 122 -7.30 -3.00 9.96
C LYS A 122 -7.48 -1.84 10.94
#